data_AF-A0A662S989-F1
#
_entry.id   AF-A0A662S989-F1
#
_cell.length_a   1.000
_cell.length_b   1.000
_cell.length_c   1.000
_cell.angle_alpha   90.00
_cell.angle_beta   90.00
_cell.angle_gamma   90.00
#
_symmetry.space_group_name_H-M   'P 1'
#
loop_
_entity.id
_entity.type
_entity.pdbx_description
1 polymer ?
#
loop_
_entity_poly.entity_id
_entity_poly.type
_entity_poly.pdbx_seq_one_letter_code
_entity_poly.pdbx_strand_id
1 'polypeptide(L)'
;MNCFEAATRSLEKALADSDEDHINVWWVSSHLYQSGGTEEETSRVLQAYEHWFTEVMDPLVREGKIIWMTFDEMTEIYLKWEKARQRYESRFDAQDTKIDHEFWKRYIDPDDPQFYVYFAVNVNDYYDPDLCAETLNRLLDIYTKYGVRADFYFTGPVLKALVETHPEVIERIKDENMGINYHIRPSHPACDSSISQAYYKGKCRRIQDLSYEEKVDLLEKFESFALVTEGYSPDKKDFCSTYREGEVGGYDYVKEVFGVAPVISGLNTRDEDLKRAELEVLRRKGLRMYIASHTGGTNPMNPFEVSYGLLERPSDFGFPFASKLKEASYDGEKIAEIFFKSAPSGYERPLFGGILVHDYDFFKKSWLRTPLMGEENYYTEEERERRFQAYEEMVRAVLSRAGVKVITGEDFVEMYEKYLAATG
;
A
#
# COMPACT_ATOMS: atom_id res chain seq x y z
N MET A 1 -33.11 24.02 -13.87
CA MET A 1 -32.10 24.22 -12.80
C MET A 1 -31.11 25.23 -13.36
N ASN A 2 -30.97 26.39 -12.71
CA ASN A 2 -30.10 27.46 -13.19
C ASN A 2 -28.64 27.05 -12.93
N CYS A 3 -27.89 26.70 -13.99
CA CYS A 3 -26.52 26.19 -13.87
C CYS A 3 -25.59 27.15 -13.10
N PHE A 4 -25.83 28.46 -13.21
CA PHE A 4 -25.07 29.47 -12.50
C PHE A 4 -25.36 29.53 -11.00
N GLU A 5 -26.56 29.18 -10.54
CA GLU A 5 -26.82 29.04 -9.10
C GLU A 5 -26.01 27.90 -8.49
N ALA A 6 -25.83 26.80 -9.23
CA ALA A 6 -24.99 25.69 -8.78
C ALA A 6 -23.51 26.09 -8.78
N ALA A 7 -23.05 26.85 -9.80
CA ALA A 7 -21.71 27.39 -9.84
C ALA A 7 -21.45 28.38 -8.68
N THR A 8 -22.39 29.28 -8.39
CA THR A 8 -22.30 30.21 -7.25
C THR A 8 -22.19 29.46 -5.93
N ARG A 9 -23.06 28.47 -5.67
CA ARG A 9 -22.96 27.68 -4.43
C ARG A 9 -21.63 26.93 -4.30
N SER A 10 -21.10 26.43 -5.42
CA SER A 10 -19.79 25.78 -5.47
C SER A 10 -18.66 26.75 -5.11
N LEU A 11 -18.70 27.96 -5.68
CA LEU A 11 -17.74 29.02 -5.39
C LEU A 11 -17.81 29.49 -3.93
N GLU A 12 -19.01 29.76 -3.42
CA GLU A 12 -19.21 30.18 -2.02
C GLU A 12 -18.68 29.13 -1.03
N LYS A 13 -18.91 27.85 -1.33
CA LYS A 13 -18.34 26.75 -0.55
C LYS A 13 -16.81 26.73 -0.64
N ALA A 14 -16.25 26.84 -1.84
CA ALA A 14 -14.80 26.85 -2.01
C ALA A 14 -14.12 28.02 -1.29
N LEU A 15 -14.78 29.19 -1.24
CA LEU A 15 -14.32 30.33 -0.46
C LEU A 15 -14.39 30.07 1.06
N ALA A 16 -15.48 29.45 1.53
CA ALA A 16 -15.63 29.09 2.95
C ALA A 16 -14.63 28.02 3.41
N ASP A 17 -14.27 27.10 2.52
CA ASP A 17 -13.33 26.01 2.76
C ASP A 17 -11.87 26.41 2.45
N SER A 18 -11.62 27.66 2.04
CA SER A 18 -10.28 28.11 1.66
C SER A 18 -9.34 28.19 2.86
N ASP A 19 -8.12 27.70 2.66
CA ASP A 19 -7.07 27.66 3.68
C ASP A 19 -5.93 28.61 3.30
N GLU A 20 -5.57 29.53 4.18
CA GLU A 20 -4.51 30.52 3.94
C GLU A 20 -3.11 29.91 3.76
N ASP A 21 -2.90 28.67 4.22
CA ASP A 21 -1.64 27.94 4.07
C ASP A 21 -1.53 27.17 2.73
N HIS A 22 -2.59 27.17 1.92
CA HIS A 22 -2.66 26.40 0.67
C HIS A 22 -2.88 27.27 -0.58
N ILE A 23 -2.47 26.74 -1.73
CA ILE A 23 -2.92 27.27 -3.02
C ILE A 23 -4.32 26.71 -3.28
N ASN A 24 -5.34 27.53 -3.03
CA ASN A 24 -6.73 27.19 -3.30
C ASN A 24 -7.05 27.48 -4.77
N VAL A 25 -7.51 26.47 -5.51
CA VAL A 25 -7.91 26.62 -6.91
C VAL A 25 -9.36 26.23 -7.08
N TRP A 26 -10.13 27.13 -7.67
CA TRP A 26 -11.49 26.86 -8.13
C TRP A 26 -11.58 27.20 -9.61
N TRP A 27 -12.21 26.33 -10.40
CA TRP A 27 -12.39 26.53 -11.82
C TRP A 27 -13.82 26.22 -12.23
N VAL A 28 -14.26 26.93 -13.27
CA VAL A 28 -15.50 26.67 -13.99
C VAL A 28 -15.15 26.53 -15.46
N SER A 29 -15.73 25.54 -16.13
CA SER A 29 -15.67 25.43 -17.59
C SER A 29 -17.04 25.55 -18.21
N SER A 30 -17.03 26.07 -19.43
CA SER A 30 -18.16 26.04 -20.34
C SER A 30 -17.74 25.31 -21.60
N HIS A 31 -18.56 24.38 -22.06
CA HIS A 31 -18.37 23.78 -23.37
C HIS A 31 -19.27 24.48 -24.38
N LEU A 32 -18.67 25.17 -25.34
CA LEU A 32 -19.39 26.04 -26.28
C LEU A 32 -20.45 25.31 -27.14
N TYR A 33 -20.32 23.99 -27.35
CA TYR A 33 -21.34 23.20 -28.03
C TYR A 33 -22.63 23.01 -27.21
N GLN A 34 -22.63 23.39 -25.93
CA GLN A 34 -23.77 23.35 -25.03
C GLN A 34 -24.52 24.70 -24.97
N SER A 35 -24.12 25.69 -25.76
CA SER A 35 -24.71 27.04 -25.78
C SER A 35 -26.07 27.13 -26.49
N GLY A 36 -26.58 26.00 -27.02
CA GLY A 36 -27.83 25.91 -27.76
C GLY A 36 -27.64 25.65 -29.25
N GLY A 37 -28.73 25.26 -29.93
CA GLY A 37 -28.76 24.98 -31.36
C GLY A 37 -29.12 26.20 -32.21
N THR A 38 -29.54 27.31 -31.59
CA THR A 38 -29.89 28.56 -32.28
C THR A 38 -29.10 29.78 -31.79
N GLU A 39 -29.12 30.85 -32.58
CA GLU A 39 -28.48 32.13 -32.24
C GLU A 39 -29.12 32.79 -31.01
N GLU A 40 -30.44 32.70 -30.86
CA GLU A 40 -31.16 33.21 -29.69
C GLU A 40 -30.84 32.41 -28.42
N GLU A 41 -30.67 31.10 -28.52
CA GLU A 41 -30.21 30.27 -27.39
C GLU A 41 -28.79 30.64 -26.98
N THR A 42 -27.88 30.77 -27.96
CA THR A 42 -26.50 31.19 -27.72
C THR A 42 -26.43 32.56 -27.06
N SER A 43 -27.21 33.52 -27.57
CA SER A 43 -27.26 34.89 -27.01
C SER A 43 -27.75 34.90 -25.57
N ARG A 44 -28.77 34.09 -25.24
CA ARG A 44 -29.26 33.97 -23.85
C ARG A 44 -28.23 33.35 -22.92
N VAL A 45 -27.48 32.35 -23.37
CA VAL A 45 -26.41 31.72 -22.57
C VAL A 45 -25.27 32.72 -22.32
N LEU A 46 -24.85 33.45 -23.34
CA LEU A 46 -23.80 34.47 -23.21
C LEU A 46 -24.22 35.62 -22.28
N GLN A 47 -25.45 36.10 -22.37
CA GLN A 47 -25.99 37.10 -21.43
C GLN A 47 -26.04 36.58 -19.99
N ALA A 48 -26.34 35.29 -19.80
CA ALA A 48 -26.31 34.68 -18.47
C ALA A 48 -24.88 34.57 -17.91
N TYR A 49 -23.88 34.27 -18.74
CA TYR A 49 -22.47 34.35 -18.35
C TYR A 49 -22.08 35.77 -17.95
N GLU A 50 -22.39 36.76 -18.79
CA GLU A 50 -22.07 38.17 -18.52
C GLU A 50 -22.70 38.65 -17.21
N HIS A 51 -23.97 38.33 -17.00
CA HIS A 51 -24.66 38.65 -15.75
C HIS A 51 -24.01 37.98 -14.55
N TRP A 52 -23.68 36.68 -14.64
CA TRP A 52 -23.05 35.97 -13.53
C TRP A 52 -21.63 36.47 -13.22
N PHE A 53 -20.83 36.78 -14.25
CA PHE A 53 -19.52 37.41 -14.05
C PHE A 53 -19.66 38.77 -13.37
N THR A 54 -20.58 39.62 -13.85
CA THR A 54 -20.76 40.99 -13.34
C THR A 54 -21.30 41.02 -11.91
N GLU A 55 -22.30 40.19 -11.60
CA GLU A 55 -23.00 40.26 -10.31
C GLU A 55 -22.36 39.39 -9.23
N VAL A 56 -21.65 38.31 -9.60
CA VAL A 56 -21.09 37.36 -8.64
C VAL A 56 -19.57 37.42 -8.60
N MET A 57 -18.89 37.32 -9.76
CA MET A 57 -17.43 37.19 -9.80
C MET A 57 -16.71 38.53 -9.62
N ASP A 58 -17.12 39.57 -10.34
CA ASP A 58 -16.46 40.88 -10.33
C ASP A 58 -16.40 41.54 -8.95
N PRO A 59 -17.43 41.47 -8.08
CA PRO A 59 -17.32 41.92 -6.71
C PRO A 59 -16.22 41.18 -5.94
N LEU A 60 -16.14 39.85 -6.06
CA LEU A 60 -15.14 39.03 -5.37
C LEU A 60 -13.72 39.32 -5.87
N VAL A 61 -13.56 39.58 -7.17
CA VAL A 61 -12.28 40.01 -7.75
C VAL A 61 -11.87 41.38 -7.24
N ARG A 62 -12.79 42.35 -7.21
CA ARG A 62 -12.52 43.71 -6.70
C ARG A 62 -12.18 43.71 -5.21
N GLU A 63 -12.79 42.82 -4.44
CA GLU A 63 -12.47 42.60 -3.02
C GLU A 63 -11.18 41.81 -2.79
N GLY A 64 -10.54 41.29 -3.85
CA GLY A 64 -9.33 40.49 -3.76
C GLY A 64 -9.54 39.08 -3.20
N LYS A 65 -10.80 38.61 -3.11
CA LYS A 65 -11.14 37.27 -2.61
C LYS A 65 -10.85 36.18 -3.63
N ILE A 66 -10.88 36.52 -4.92
CA ILE A 66 -10.48 35.64 -6.01
C ILE A 66 -9.61 36.42 -7.01
N ILE A 67 -8.74 35.70 -7.72
CA ILE A 67 -7.84 36.28 -8.73
C ILE A 67 -7.99 35.45 -10.00
N TRP A 68 -8.11 36.11 -11.14
CA TRP A 68 -8.10 35.44 -12.44
C TRP A 68 -6.68 35.01 -12.79
N MET A 69 -6.53 33.74 -13.16
CA MET A 69 -5.25 33.17 -13.57
C MET A 69 -5.43 32.25 -14.77
N THR A 70 -4.45 32.27 -15.65
CA THR A 70 -4.24 31.26 -16.68
C THR A 70 -3.62 29.99 -16.08
N PHE A 71 -3.70 28.86 -16.81
CA PHE A 71 -3.04 27.62 -16.38
C PHE A 71 -1.52 27.78 -16.25
N ASP A 72 -0.90 28.59 -17.09
CA ASP A 72 0.55 28.85 -17.02
C ASP A 72 0.90 29.63 -15.74
N GLU A 73 0.14 30.68 -15.40
CA GLU A 73 0.32 31.46 -14.18
C GLU A 73 0.10 30.61 -12.91
N MET A 74 -0.93 29.75 -12.91
CA MET A 74 -1.15 28.79 -11.83
C MET A 74 0.02 27.81 -11.69
N THR A 75 0.54 27.32 -12.82
CA THR A 75 1.69 26.40 -12.84
C THR A 75 2.92 27.06 -12.22
N GLU A 76 3.20 28.33 -12.55
CA GLU A 76 4.32 29.06 -11.94
C GLU A 76 4.18 29.23 -10.43
N ILE A 77 2.97 29.51 -9.94
CA ILE A 77 2.70 29.64 -8.50
C ILE A 77 2.87 28.29 -7.82
N TYR A 78 2.35 27.22 -8.42
CA TYR A 78 2.52 25.86 -7.89
C TYR A 78 3.99 25.45 -7.82
N LEU A 79 4.77 25.73 -8.86
CA LEU A 79 6.22 25.47 -8.85
C LEU A 79 6.97 26.27 -7.78
N LYS A 80 6.56 27.51 -7.52
CA LYS A 80 7.15 28.34 -6.46
C LYS A 80 6.78 27.81 -5.06
N TRP A 81 5.52 27.45 -4.85
CA TRP A 81 5.05 26.85 -3.60
C TRP A 81 5.71 25.50 -3.35
N GLU A 82 5.78 24.63 -4.35
CA GLU A 82 6.42 23.31 -4.24
C GLU A 82 7.91 23.46 -3.91
N LYS A 83 8.61 24.41 -4.55
CA LYS A 83 10.00 24.72 -4.21
C LYS A 83 10.16 25.29 -2.80
N ALA A 84 9.18 26.03 -2.30
CA ALA A 84 9.17 26.56 -0.92
C ALA A 84 8.85 25.46 0.10
N ARG A 85 7.88 24.59 -0.20
CA ARG A 85 7.53 23.40 0.57
C ARG A 85 8.72 22.46 0.69
N GLN A 86 9.39 22.11 -0.42
CA GLN A 86 10.61 21.33 -0.40
C GLN A 86 11.72 21.96 0.45
N ARG A 87 11.82 23.30 0.47
CA ARG A 87 12.76 24.04 1.34
C ARG A 87 12.35 24.05 2.82
N TYR A 88 11.06 23.91 3.11
CA TYR A 88 10.51 23.86 4.46
C TYR A 88 10.58 22.44 5.02
N GLU A 89 10.21 21.44 4.22
CA GLU A 89 10.39 20.02 4.52
C GLU A 89 11.87 19.69 4.72
N SER A 90 12.76 20.18 3.86
CA SER A 90 14.22 20.07 4.10
C SER A 90 14.74 20.81 5.33
N ARG A 91 13.93 21.60 6.06
CA ARG A 91 14.28 22.14 7.39
C ARG A 91 13.81 21.26 8.55
N PHE A 92 12.85 20.38 8.33
CA PHE A 92 12.41 19.38 9.31
C PHE A 92 12.98 17.98 9.02
N ASP A 93 13.45 17.74 7.78
CA ASP A 93 14.21 16.57 7.31
C ASP A 93 15.72 16.81 7.24
N ALA A 94 16.24 17.96 7.70
CA ALA A 94 17.69 18.18 7.80
C ALA A 94 18.32 17.45 9.00
N GLN A 95 18.10 16.13 9.09
CA GLN A 95 19.27 15.26 9.06
C GLN A 95 19.54 14.98 7.58
N ASP A 96 20.30 15.90 7.00
CA ASP A 96 20.85 15.86 5.65
C ASP A 96 21.84 14.69 5.55
N THR A 97 21.34 13.45 5.58
CA THR A 97 22.05 12.35 4.97
C THR A 97 21.66 12.31 3.51
N LYS A 98 22.18 13.28 2.73
CA LYS A 98 22.60 12.92 1.38
C LYS A 98 23.48 11.70 1.54
N ILE A 99 22.94 10.51 1.24
CA ILE A 99 23.77 9.32 1.14
C ILE A 99 24.81 9.68 0.10
N ASP A 100 26.04 9.84 0.56
CA ASP A 100 27.17 10.08 -0.31
C ASP A 100 27.19 8.92 -1.32
N HIS A 101 27.24 9.20 -2.62
CA HIS A 101 27.48 8.13 -3.59
C HIS A 101 28.78 7.37 -3.25
N GLU A 102 29.71 8.00 -2.53
CA GLU A 102 30.88 7.34 -1.94
C GLU A 102 30.55 6.39 -0.79
N PHE A 103 29.45 6.58 -0.03
CA PHE A 103 28.99 5.60 0.96
C PHE A 103 28.67 4.28 0.27
N TRP A 104 27.83 4.32 -0.77
CA TRP A 104 27.53 3.14 -1.57
C TRP A 104 28.82 2.57 -2.16
N LYS A 105 29.72 3.38 -2.75
CA LYS A 105 30.99 2.87 -3.29
C LYS A 105 31.97 2.30 -2.25
N ARG A 106 31.89 2.72 -0.97
CA ARG A 106 32.75 2.21 0.13
C ARG A 106 32.20 0.97 0.81
N TYR A 107 30.88 0.76 0.77
CA TYR A 107 30.20 -0.32 1.49
C TYR A 107 29.58 -1.38 0.57
N ILE A 108 29.41 -1.07 -0.71
CA ILE A 108 29.26 -2.07 -1.77
C ILE A 108 30.67 -2.63 -1.98
N ASP A 109 30.94 -3.78 -1.37
CA ASP A 109 32.04 -4.64 -1.79
C ASP A 109 31.97 -4.81 -3.33
N PRO A 110 33.06 -4.76 -4.11
CA PRO A 110 33.02 -5.17 -5.50
C PRO A 110 32.46 -6.60 -5.72
N ASP A 111 32.40 -7.42 -4.67
CA ASP A 111 31.69 -8.71 -4.61
C ASP A 111 30.21 -8.60 -4.15
N ASP A 112 29.73 -7.41 -3.80
CA ASP A 112 28.35 -7.14 -3.33
C ASP A 112 27.37 -7.27 -4.51
N PRO A 113 26.17 -7.82 -4.29
CA PRO A 113 25.20 -8.07 -5.34
C PRO A 113 24.79 -6.77 -6.05
N GLN A 114 24.63 -6.86 -7.36
CA GLN A 114 23.99 -5.83 -8.17
C GLN A 114 22.48 -5.75 -7.90
N PHE A 115 21.92 -6.80 -7.29
CA PHE A 115 20.49 -6.96 -7.11
C PHE A 115 20.16 -7.67 -5.80
N TYR A 116 19.48 -6.97 -4.91
CA TYR A 116 18.82 -7.53 -3.75
C TYR A 116 17.39 -7.94 -4.13
N VAL A 117 17.03 -9.19 -3.86
CA VAL A 117 15.68 -9.73 -4.12
C VAL A 117 15.07 -10.18 -2.81
N TYR A 118 13.80 -9.86 -2.60
CA TYR A 118 13.02 -10.45 -1.51
C TYR A 118 11.78 -11.15 -2.07
N PHE A 119 11.47 -12.32 -1.50
CA PHE A 119 10.25 -13.07 -1.78
C PHE A 119 9.25 -12.80 -0.67
N ALA A 120 8.13 -12.18 -1.01
CA ALA A 120 7.10 -11.77 -0.07
C ALA A 120 5.81 -12.57 -0.31
N VAL A 121 5.43 -13.37 0.68
CA VAL A 121 4.20 -14.17 0.71
C VAL A 121 3.18 -13.47 1.59
N ASN A 122 2.15 -12.89 0.99
CA ASN A 122 1.01 -12.36 1.73
C ASN A 122 0.07 -13.51 2.08
N VAL A 123 -0.02 -13.82 3.37
CA VAL A 123 -0.92 -14.83 3.93
C VAL A 123 -2.15 -14.11 4.45
N ASN A 124 -3.27 -14.21 3.74
CA ASN A 124 -4.47 -13.45 4.09
C ASN A 124 -5.79 -14.14 3.78
N ASP A 125 -5.78 -15.39 3.31
CA ASP A 125 -6.99 -16.15 3.05
C ASP A 125 -7.42 -16.98 4.27
N TYR A 126 -8.16 -16.34 5.18
CA TYR A 126 -8.69 -17.01 6.37
C TYR A 126 -9.94 -17.86 6.11
N TYR A 127 -10.47 -17.87 4.87
CA TYR A 127 -11.68 -18.64 4.54
C TYR A 127 -11.38 -20.10 4.20
N ASP A 128 -10.19 -20.36 3.67
CA ASP A 128 -9.76 -21.70 3.26
C ASP A 128 -8.42 -22.05 3.94
N PRO A 129 -8.39 -22.20 5.29
CA PRO A 129 -7.15 -22.43 6.03
C PRO A 129 -6.42 -23.70 5.60
N ASP A 130 -7.13 -24.75 5.18
CA ASP A 130 -6.53 -25.99 4.68
C ASP A 130 -5.74 -25.77 3.38
N LEU A 131 -6.32 -25.05 2.41
CA LEU A 131 -5.65 -24.71 1.14
C LEU A 131 -4.51 -23.72 1.35
N CYS A 132 -4.67 -22.80 2.30
CA CYS A 132 -3.61 -21.91 2.75
C CYS A 132 -2.44 -22.72 3.31
N ALA A 133 -2.66 -23.62 4.28
CA ALA A 133 -1.63 -24.45 4.88
C ALA A 133 -0.92 -25.36 3.86
N GLU A 134 -1.67 -25.97 2.93
CA GLU A 134 -1.08 -26.75 1.83
C GLU A 134 -0.15 -25.88 0.97
N THR A 135 -0.61 -24.68 0.60
CA THR A 135 0.17 -23.73 -0.21
C THR A 135 1.43 -23.29 0.51
N LEU A 136 1.32 -22.93 1.80
CA LEU A 136 2.47 -22.54 2.61
C LEU A 136 3.51 -23.66 2.70
N ASN A 137 3.08 -24.91 2.92
CA ASN A 137 3.99 -26.06 2.93
C ASN A 137 4.72 -26.25 1.60
N ARG A 138 4.01 -26.14 0.47
CA ARG A 138 4.64 -26.23 -0.86
C ARG A 138 5.61 -25.09 -1.13
N LEU A 139 5.30 -23.87 -0.71
CA LEU A 139 6.21 -22.74 -0.80
C LEU A 139 7.45 -22.94 0.08
N LEU A 140 7.28 -23.45 1.31
CA LEU A 140 8.39 -23.80 2.20
C LEU A 140 9.26 -24.89 1.59
N ASP A 141 8.69 -25.93 0.96
CA ASP A 141 9.46 -26.95 0.24
C ASP A 141 10.38 -26.32 -0.82
N ILE A 142 9.84 -25.38 -1.61
CA ILE A 142 10.62 -24.66 -2.62
C ILE A 142 11.71 -23.81 -1.95
N TYR A 143 11.38 -23.02 -0.94
CA TYR A 143 12.34 -22.14 -0.30
C TYR A 143 13.46 -22.90 0.39
N THR A 144 13.15 -23.94 1.17
CA THR A 144 14.14 -24.80 1.81
C THR A 144 15.02 -25.51 0.79
N LYS A 145 14.44 -26.02 -0.31
CA LYS A 145 15.20 -26.68 -1.40
C LYS A 145 16.25 -25.76 -2.01
N TYR A 146 15.95 -24.46 -2.14
CA TYR A 146 16.83 -23.49 -2.77
C TYR A 146 17.58 -22.58 -1.78
N GLY A 147 17.46 -22.82 -0.46
CA GLY A 147 18.12 -22.01 0.57
C GLY A 147 17.62 -20.56 0.62
N VAL A 148 16.36 -20.32 0.28
CA VAL A 148 15.72 -19.00 0.30
C VAL A 148 15.09 -18.76 1.66
N ARG A 149 15.39 -17.61 2.25
CA ARG A 149 14.65 -17.07 3.40
C ARG A 149 13.62 -16.08 2.88
N ALA A 150 12.34 -16.45 2.89
CA ALA A 150 11.24 -15.60 2.41
C ALA A 150 10.54 -14.87 3.55
N ASP A 151 9.91 -13.73 3.23
CA ASP A 151 9.08 -12.97 4.16
C ASP A 151 7.60 -13.41 4.05
N PHE A 152 7.01 -13.82 5.17
CA PHE A 152 5.59 -14.15 5.29
C PHE A 152 4.84 -13.05 6.03
N TYR A 153 3.82 -12.49 5.39
CA TYR A 153 3.02 -11.38 5.90
C TYR A 153 1.65 -11.89 6.34
N PHE A 154 1.45 -12.04 7.64
CA PHE A 154 0.22 -12.59 8.20
C PHE A 154 -0.79 -11.50 8.56
N THR A 155 -2.07 -11.78 8.31
CA THR A 155 -3.15 -11.10 9.03
C THR A 155 -3.44 -11.82 10.35
N GLY A 156 -3.93 -11.11 11.37
CA GLY A 156 -4.34 -11.75 12.63
C GLY A 156 -5.34 -12.91 12.44
N PRO A 157 -6.44 -12.72 11.67
CA PRO A 157 -7.44 -13.76 11.46
C PRO A 157 -6.93 -15.04 10.82
N VAL A 158 -6.13 -14.95 9.73
CA VAL A 158 -5.61 -16.14 9.06
C VAL A 158 -4.61 -16.88 9.94
N LEU A 159 -3.78 -16.16 10.71
CA LEU A 159 -2.85 -16.79 11.62
C LEU A 159 -3.59 -17.56 12.72
N LYS A 160 -4.66 -16.98 13.28
CA LYS A 160 -5.49 -17.67 14.28
C LYS A 160 -6.09 -18.96 13.72
N ALA A 161 -6.66 -18.89 12.51
CA ALA A 161 -7.18 -20.08 11.84
C ALA A 161 -6.10 -21.15 11.62
N LEU A 162 -4.92 -20.77 11.13
CA LEU A 162 -3.80 -21.69 10.92
C LEU A 162 -3.26 -22.28 12.23
N VAL A 163 -3.14 -21.51 13.31
CA VAL A 163 -2.71 -22.02 14.62
C VAL A 163 -3.72 -23.04 15.16
N GLU A 164 -5.01 -22.81 14.95
CA GLU A 164 -6.07 -23.70 15.43
C GLU A 164 -6.17 -25.01 14.62
N THR A 165 -5.99 -24.96 13.29
CA THR A 165 -6.21 -26.13 12.41
C THR A 165 -4.95 -26.77 11.84
N HIS A 166 -3.86 -26.00 11.71
CA HIS A 166 -2.60 -26.40 11.09
C HIS A 166 -1.36 -25.89 11.87
N PRO A 167 -1.26 -26.12 13.20
CA PRO A 167 -0.12 -25.60 13.97
C PRO A 167 1.24 -26.07 13.44
N GLU A 168 1.30 -27.23 12.75
CA GLU A 168 2.50 -27.76 12.13
C GLU A 168 3.11 -26.83 11.07
N VAL A 169 2.30 -26.06 10.34
CA VAL A 169 2.85 -25.13 9.32
C VAL A 169 3.50 -23.93 10.00
N ILE A 170 2.96 -23.48 11.13
CA ILE A 170 3.50 -22.36 11.91
C ILE A 170 4.83 -22.74 12.53
N GLU A 171 4.93 -23.94 13.13
CA GLU A 171 6.19 -24.44 13.67
C GLU A 171 7.23 -24.62 12.57
N ARG A 172 6.83 -25.12 11.40
CA ARG A 172 7.75 -25.23 10.26
C ARG A 172 8.28 -23.87 9.80
N ILE A 173 7.46 -22.83 9.74
CA ILE A 173 7.89 -21.47 9.37
C ILE A 173 8.95 -20.94 10.36
N LYS A 174 8.78 -21.24 11.67
CA LYS A 174 9.78 -20.90 12.71
C LYS A 174 11.08 -21.69 12.53
N ASP A 175 10.97 -23.00 12.35
CA ASP A 175 12.12 -23.91 12.24
C ASP A 175 12.99 -23.61 11.01
N GLU A 176 12.35 -23.24 9.90
CA GLU A 176 13.01 -22.83 8.66
C GLU A 176 13.51 -21.37 8.71
N ASN A 177 13.36 -20.69 9.86
CA ASN A 177 13.79 -19.32 10.12
C ASN A 177 13.29 -18.32 9.06
N MET A 178 12.03 -18.42 8.64
CA MET A 178 11.46 -17.50 7.65
C MET A 178 11.22 -16.11 8.26
N GLY A 179 11.20 -15.06 7.42
CA GLY A 179 10.93 -13.70 7.87
C GLY A 179 9.45 -13.53 8.24
N ILE A 180 9.16 -12.93 9.41
CA ILE A 180 7.80 -12.75 9.92
C ILE A 180 7.39 -11.29 9.85
N ASN A 181 6.31 -11.02 9.13
CA ASN A 181 5.80 -9.68 8.88
C ASN A 181 4.28 -9.63 9.05
N TYR A 182 3.74 -8.41 9.15
CA TYR A 182 2.33 -8.16 9.38
C TYR A 182 1.64 -7.62 8.14
N HIS A 183 0.39 -8.01 7.93
CA HIS A 183 -0.45 -7.49 6.86
C HIS A 183 -1.80 -7.05 7.38
N ILE A 184 -2.23 -5.87 6.92
CA ILE A 184 -3.56 -5.34 7.19
C ILE A 184 -4.44 -5.57 5.97
N ARG A 185 -5.52 -6.33 6.17
CA ARG A 185 -6.55 -6.64 5.17
C ARG A 185 -7.94 -6.56 5.78
N PRO A 186 -9.00 -6.50 4.96
CA PRO A 186 -10.34 -6.66 5.47
C PRO A 186 -10.44 -7.93 6.32
N SER A 187 -11.09 -7.88 7.47
CA SER A 187 -12.02 -6.82 7.91
C SER A 187 -11.39 -5.68 8.75
N HIS A 188 -10.07 -5.56 8.83
CA HIS A 188 -9.39 -4.53 9.64
C HIS A 188 -9.81 -3.09 9.28
N PRO A 189 -10.09 -2.21 10.27
CA PRO A 189 -10.58 -0.85 10.01
C PRO A 189 -9.57 0.07 9.33
N ALA A 190 -8.26 -0.16 9.49
CA ALA A 190 -7.22 0.59 8.77
C ALA A 190 -7.09 0.17 7.29
N CYS A 191 -7.90 -0.77 6.79
CA CYS A 191 -7.90 -1.15 5.38
C CYS A 191 -8.97 -0.37 4.59
N ASP A 192 -8.53 0.45 3.64
CA ASP A 192 -9.33 1.21 2.68
C ASP A 192 -9.60 0.41 1.39
N SER A 193 -10.22 -0.76 1.51
CA SER A 193 -10.77 -1.46 0.34
C SER A 193 -12.22 -1.05 0.11
N SER A 194 -12.69 -1.07 -1.15
CA SER A 194 -14.10 -0.88 -1.47
C SER A 194 -15.01 -1.87 -0.73
N ILE A 195 -14.48 -3.04 -0.42
CA ILE A 195 -15.10 -4.08 0.42
C ILE A 195 -15.21 -3.57 1.87
N SER A 196 -14.12 -3.08 2.47
CA SER A 196 -14.11 -2.46 3.80
C SER A 196 -15.07 -1.26 3.89
N GLN A 197 -15.01 -0.33 2.92
CA GLN A 197 -15.92 0.82 2.87
C GLN A 197 -17.39 0.42 2.69
N ALA A 198 -17.68 -0.64 1.92
CA ALA A 198 -19.04 -1.16 1.79
C ALA A 198 -19.54 -1.79 3.09
N TYR A 199 -18.65 -2.42 3.88
CA TYR A 199 -18.99 -2.98 5.19
C TYR A 199 -19.34 -1.91 6.23
N TYR A 200 -18.66 -0.75 6.21
CA TYR A 200 -18.93 0.33 7.18
C TYR A 200 -20.07 1.29 6.79
N LYS A 201 -20.68 1.14 5.60
CA LYS A 201 -21.85 1.95 5.19
C LYS A 201 -23.12 1.49 5.91
N GLY A 202 -23.39 2.05 7.09
CA GLY A 202 -24.78 2.11 7.58
C GLY A 202 -25.02 2.25 9.07
N LYS A 203 -24.08 1.87 9.95
CA LYS A 203 -24.38 1.81 11.41
C LYS A 203 -23.25 2.17 12.38
N CYS A 204 -22.01 2.32 11.93
CA CYS A 204 -20.90 2.78 12.76
C CYS A 204 -20.36 4.12 12.26
N ARG A 205 -19.93 4.99 13.19
CA ARG A 205 -19.13 6.18 12.84
C ARG A 205 -17.93 5.68 12.06
N ARG A 206 -17.70 6.20 10.85
CA ARG A 206 -16.58 5.74 10.03
C ARG A 206 -15.31 6.11 10.78
N ILE A 207 -14.29 5.25 10.75
CA ILE A 207 -13.02 5.55 11.44
C ILE A 207 -12.42 6.87 10.95
N GLN A 208 -12.65 7.23 9.69
CA GLN A 208 -12.25 8.51 9.10
C GLN A 208 -12.88 9.73 9.81
N ASP A 209 -14.08 9.57 10.37
CA ASP A 209 -14.82 10.63 11.06
C ASP A 209 -14.38 10.80 12.53
N LEU A 210 -13.48 9.96 13.04
CA LEU A 210 -12.90 10.05 14.39
C LEU A 210 -11.79 11.12 14.43
N SER A 211 -11.59 11.75 15.59
CA SER A 211 -10.37 12.54 15.86
C SER A 211 -9.12 11.65 15.79
N TYR A 212 -7.95 12.25 15.64
CA TYR A 212 -6.69 11.49 15.54
C TYR A 212 -6.47 10.60 16.78
N GLU A 213 -6.72 11.14 17.97
CA GLU A 213 -6.60 10.42 19.24
C GLU A 213 -7.60 9.26 19.33
N GLU A 214 -8.87 9.50 18.95
CA GLU A 214 -9.88 8.44 18.87
C GLU A 214 -9.50 7.34 17.85
N LYS A 215 -8.84 7.71 16.73
CA LYS A 215 -8.32 6.73 15.75
C LYS A 215 -7.22 5.89 16.40
N VAL A 216 -6.21 6.51 17.00
CA VAL A 216 -5.10 5.82 17.67
C VAL A 216 -5.61 4.87 18.75
N ASP A 217 -6.50 5.33 19.64
CA ASP A 217 -7.06 4.51 20.71
C ASP A 217 -7.88 3.32 20.17
N LEU A 218 -8.61 3.52 19.08
CA LEU A 218 -9.37 2.44 18.45
C LEU A 218 -8.43 1.41 17.81
N LEU A 219 -7.45 1.86 17.02
CA LEU A 219 -6.51 1.00 16.31
C LEU A 219 -5.62 0.21 17.28
N GLU A 220 -5.20 0.80 18.39
CA GLU A 220 -4.50 0.10 19.47
C GLU A 220 -5.28 -1.14 19.93
N LYS A 221 -6.60 -1.05 20.03
CA LYS A 221 -7.45 -2.18 20.42
C LYS A 221 -7.52 -3.25 19.33
N PHE A 222 -7.62 -2.86 18.05
CA PHE A 222 -7.61 -3.81 16.95
C PHE A 222 -6.28 -4.54 16.80
N GLU A 223 -5.19 -3.86 17.15
CA GLU A 223 -3.84 -4.43 17.10
C GLU A 223 -3.44 -5.20 18.35
N SER A 224 -4.27 -5.14 19.40
CA SER A 224 -4.09 -5.90 20.66
C SER A 224 -5.07 -7.05 20.83
N PHE A 225 -6.28 -6.95 20.27
CA PHE A 225 -7.39 -7.85 20.57
C PHE A 225 -7.91 -8.61 19.34
N ALA A 226 -8.39 -9.83 19.56
CA ALA A 226 -8.85 -10.72 18.50
C ALA A 226 -10.03 -10.11 17.74
N LEU A 227 -9.87 -10.01 16.43
CA LEU A 227 -10.93 -9.64 15.51
C LEU A 227 -12.06 -10.68 15.53
N VAL A 228 -13.31 -10.21 15.62
CA VAL A 228 -14.48 -11.07 15.44
C VAL A 228 -14.71 -11.29 13.96
N THR A 229 -14.45 -12.51 13.50
CA THR A 229 -14.73 -12.95 12.12
C THR A 229 -16.00 -13.81 12.01
N GLU A 230 -16.54 -14.29 13.12
CA GLU A 230 -17.79 -15.04 13.19
C GLU A 230 -19.00 -14.11 12.97
N GLY A 231 -19.82 -14.40 11.95
CA GLY A 231 -21.07 -13.67 11.71
C GLY A 231 -21.21 -13.02 10.35
N TYR A 232 -20.38 -13.38 9.35
CA TYR A 232 -20.72 -13.05 7.96
C TYR A 232 -22.02 -13.75 7.56
N SER A 233 -23.12 -13.03 7.63
CA SER A 233 -24.38 -13.37 6.97
C SER A 233 -24.52 -12.41 5.79
N PRO A 234 -24.58 -12.90 4.55
CA PRO A 234 -24.88 -12.07 3.37
C PRO A 234 -26.17 -11.24 3.55
N ASP A 235 -27.05 -11.70 4.45
CA ASP A 235 -28.36 -11.11 4.72
C ASP A 235 -28.32 -10.03 5.80
N LYS A 236 -27.26 -9.97 6.63
CA LYS A 236 -27.08 -8.98 7.69
C LYS A 236 -26.08 -7.92 7.22
N LYS A 237 -26.60 -6.82 6.66
CA LYS A 237 -25.86 -5.61 6.24
C LYS A 237 -25.21 -4.81 7.39
N ASP A 238 -24.99 -5.45 8.54
CA ASP A 238 -24.51 -4.83 9.77
C ASP A 238 -23.20 -5.50 10.18
N PHE A 239 -22.13 -5.24 9.42
CA PHE A 239 -20.79 -5.71 9.79
C PHE A 239 -19.92 -4.51 10.15
N CYS A 240 -19.86 -4.20 11.44
CA CYS A 240 -18.74 -3.46 11.97
C CYS A 240 -17.78 -4.51 12.53
N SER A 241 -16.54 -4.54 12.05
CA SER A 241 -15.52 -5.33 12.71
C SER A 241 -15.46 -4.92 14.16
N THR A 242 -15.57 -5.88 15.05
CA THR A 242 -15.35 -5.68 16.47
C THR A 242 -14.15 -6.50 16.90
N TYR A 243 -13.59 -6.15 18.05
CA TYR A 243 -12.58 -6.93 18.73
C TYR A 243 -13.17 -7.56 20.00
N ARG A 244 -12.61 -8.69 20.45
CA ARG A 244 -12.94 -9.32 21.74
C ARG A 244 -11.88 -8.92 22.76
N GLU A 245 -12.23 -8.00 23.66
CA GLU A 245 -11.35 -7.67 24.78
C GLU A 245 -11.03 -8.94 25.60
N GLY A 246 -9.76 -9.14 25.91
CA GLY A 246 -9.28 -10.32 26.66
C GLY A 246 -8.79 -11.50 25.81
N GLU A 247 -9.04 -11.50 24.49
CA GLU A 247 -8.39 -12.42 23.55
C GLU A 247 -7.33 -11.64 22.75
N VAL A 248 -6.08 -12.10 22.72
CA VAL A 248 -5.00 -11.43 21.97
C VAL A 248 -5.27 -11.54 20.46
N GLY A 249 -5.02 -10.46 19.72
CA GLY A 249 -5.24 -10.38 18.28
C GLY A 249 -4.29 -9.42 17.57
N GLY A 250 -4.58 -9.15 16.29
CA GLY A 250 -3.84 -8.20 15.46
C GLY A 250 -2.34 -8.47 15.43
N TYR A 251 -1.54 -7.41 15.42
CA TYR A 251 -0.09 -7.43 15.49
C TYR A 251 0.44 -8.16 16.73
N ASP A 252 -0.17 -7.94 17.90
CA ASP A 252 0.28 -8.56 19.15
C ASP A 252 0.14 -10.09 19.11
N TYR A 253 -0.89 -10.61 18.45
CA TYR A 253 -1.05 -12.05 18.27
C TYR A 253 0.01 -12.65 17.35
N VAL A 254 0.36 -11.98 16.25
CA VAL A 254 1.47 -12.43 15.39
C VAL A 254 2.78 -12.48 16.18
N LYS A 255 3.03 -11.44 16.98
CA LYS A 255 4.20 -11.37 17.86
C LYS A 255 4.20 -12.48 18.91
N GLU A 256 3.06 -12.78 19.53
CA GLU A 256 2.92 -13.85 20.51
C GLU A 256 3.20 -15.23 19.90
N VAL A 257 2.59 -15.52 18.74
CA VAL A 257 2.70 -16.82 18.07
C VAL A 257 4.13 -17.10 17.62
N PHE A 258 4.81 -16.11 17.02
CA PHE A 258 6.16 -16.28 16.49
C PHE A 258 7.28 -15.96 17.50
N GLY A 259 6.96 -15.35 18.64
CA GLY A 259 7.93 -14.94 19.66
C GLY A 259 8.81 -13.75 19.25
N VAL A 260 8.59 -13.19 18.06
CA VAL A 260 9.31 -12.03 17.52
C VAL A 260 8.32 -11.00 16.98
N ALA A 261 8.63 -9.72 17.17
CA ALA A 261 7.79 -8.65 16.66
C ALA A 261 7.88 -8.61 15.12
N PRO A 262 6.75 -8.58 14.39
CA PRO A 262 6.79 -8.40 12.95
C PRO A 262 7.57 -7.16 12.55
N VAL A 263 8.51 -7.30 11.61
CA VAL A 263 9.45 -6.22 11.25
C VAL A 263 8.81 -5.21 10.31
N ILE A 264 8.07 -5.70 9.32
CA ILE A 264 7.40 -4.92 8.28
C ILE A 264 5.88 -5.04 8.42
N SER A 265 5.17 -3.93 8.18
CA SER A 265 3.73 -3.94 7.98
C SER A 265 3.34 -3.36 6.63
N GLY A 266 2.47 -4.07 5.92
CA GLY A 266 1.82 -3.59 4.71
C GLY A 266 0.50 -2.92 5.01
N LEU A 267 0.41 -1.61 4.74
CA LEU A 267 -0.81 -0.82 4.91
C LEU A 267 -1.55 -0.65 3.60
N ASN A 268 -2.87 -0.81 3.68
CA ASN A 268 -3.74 -0.65 2.54
C ASN A 268 -4.75 0.46 2.81
N THR A 269 -4.26 1.69 3.04
CA THR A 269 -5.08 2.90 3.17
C THR A 269 -4.52 4.06 2.35
N ARG A 270 -5.41 4.85 1.73
CA ARG A 270 -5.08 6.12 1.07
C ARG A 270 -5.34 7.34 1.95
N ASP A 271 -6.01 7.15 3.08
CA ASP A 271 -6.21 8.18 4.09
C ASP A 271 -4.92 8.31 4.90
N GLU A 272 -4.22 9.44 4.74
CA GLU A 272 -2.93 9.69 5.39
C GLU A 272 -3.05 9.87 6.90
N ASP A 273 -4.16 10.42 7.41
CA ASP A 273 -4.39 10.53 8.85
C ASP A 273 -4.58 9.15 9.47
N LEU A 274 -5.35 8.29 8.81
CA LEU A 274 -5.54 6.90 9.23
C LEU A 274 -4.24 6.11 9.12
N LYS A 275 -3.47 6.30 8.05
CA LYS A 275 -2.16 5.68 7.86
C LYS A 275 -1.21 6.07 9.00
N ARG A 276 -1.13 7.36 9.31
CA ARG A 276 -0.28 7.91 10.36
C ARG A 276 -0.68 7.34 11.73
N ALA A 277 -1.96 7.32 12.06
CA ALA A 277 -2.46 6.78 13.32
C ALA A 277 -2.12 5.28 13.48
N GLU A 278 -2.31 4.50 12.41
CA GLU A 278 -1.99 3.07 12.40
C GLU A 278 -0.48 2.82 12.55
N LEU A 279 0.36 3.52 11.77
CA LEU A 279 1.82 3.39 11.89
C LEU A 279 2.33 3.81 13.27
N GLU A 280 1.71 4.80 13.90
CA GLU A 280 2.04 5.18 15.27
C GLU A 280 1.79 4.03 16.26
N VAL A 281 0.62 3.38 16.17
CA VAL A 281 0.27 2.20 16.99
C VAL A 281 1.27 1.07 16.76
N LEU A 282 1.49 0.68 15.50
CA LEU A 282 2.40 -0.43 15.18
C LEU A 282 3.84 -0.14 15.60
N ARG A 283 4.33 1.10 15.41
CA ARG A 283 5.66 1.51 15.86
C ARG A 283 5.81 1.38 17.38
N ARG A 284 4.81 1.78 18.17
CA ARG A 284 4.81 1.61 19.64
C ARG A 284 4.88 0.13 20.04
N LYS A 285 4.31 -0.77 19.23
CA LYS A 285 4.32 -2.23 19.45
C LYS A 285 5.61 -2.94 19.01
N GLY A 286 6.46 -2.24 18.27
CA GLY A 286 7.80 -2.71 17.88
C GLY A 286 8.04 -2.80 16.37
N LEU A 287 7.09 -2.33 15.53
CA LEU A 287 7.29 -2.26 14.10
C LEU A 287 8.53 -1.41 13.78
N ARG A 288 9.34 -1.85 12.82
CA ARG A 288 10.58 -1.17 12.40
C ARG A 288 10.47 -0.56 11.01
N MET A 289 9.64 -1.15 10.16
CA MET A 289 9.54 -0.80 8.74
C MET A 289 8.09 -0.88 8.24
N TYR A 290 7.76 -0.09 7.22
CA TYR A 290 6.46 -0.15 6.56
C TYR A 290 6.57 -0.14 5.04
N ILE A 291 5.52 -0.63 4.37
CA ILE A 291 5.42 -0.62 2.92
C ILE A 291 4.62 0.61 2.50
N ALA A 292 5.28 1.63 1.97
CA ALA A 292 4.62 2.84 1.44
C ALA A 292 3.78 2.52 0.19
N SER A 293 4.27 1.61 -0.66
CA SER A 293 3.55 1.15 -1.85
C SER A 293 3.86 -0.31 -2.17
N HIS A 294 2.83 -1.07 -2.58
CA HIS A 294 2.98 -2.46 -3.00
C HIS A 294 3.66 -2.62 -4.36
N THR A 295 3.65 -1.57 -5.19
CA THR A 295 4.16 -1.61 -6.57
C THR A 295 5.05 -0.42 -6.92
N GLY A 296 4.87 0.70 -6.23
CA GLY A 296 5.72 1.88 -6.37
C GLY A 296 6.98 1.69 -5.54
N GLY A 297 8.11 1.98 -6.15
CA GLY A 297 9.37 1.90 -5.42
C GLY A 297 9.52 3.01 -4.37
N THR A 298 10.43 2.80 -3.42
CA THR A 298 11.03 3.88 -2.61
C THR A 298 11.82 4.81 -3.52
N ASN A 299 12.23 5.96 -3.01
CA ASN A 299 13.10 6.85 -3.75
C ASN A 299 14.36 6.12 -4.23
N PRO A 300 14.58 6.03 -5.54
CA PRO A 300 15.65 5.22 -6.04
C PRO A 300 17.04 5.87 -5.81
N MET A 301 17.09 7.16 -5.45
CA MET A 301 18.33 7.81 -5.02
C MET A 301 18.60 7.65 -3.52
N ASN A 302 17.58 7.31 -2.73
CA ASN A 302 17.67 7.15 -1.29
C ASN A 302 16.83 5.93 -0.83
N PRO A 303 17.40 4.70 -0.84
CA PRO A 303 16.64 3.51 -0.47
C PRO A 303 16.39 3.39 1.05
N PHE A 304 17.00 4.24 1.88
CA PHE A 304 16.83 4.26 3.34
C PHE A 304 16.03 5.49 3.78
N GLU A 305 14.81 5.61 3.29
CA GLU A 305 13.89 6.68 3.69
C GLU A 305 13.22 6.34 5.03
N VAL A 306 13.11 7.34 5.90
CA VAL A 306 12.41 7.21 7.19
C VAL A 306 11.23 8.16 7.19
N SER A 307 10.04 7.60 7.37
CA SER A 307 8.78 8.34 7.49
C SER A 307 8.01 7.82 8.69
N TYR A 308 7.31 8.69 9.41
CA TYR A 308 6.55 8.31 10.61
C TYR A 308 7.40 7.65 11.72
N GLY A 309 8.71 7.88 11.71
CA GLY A 309 9.66 7.22 12.63
C GLY A 309 9.88 5.73 12.33
N LEU A 310 9.57 5.29 11.10
CA LEU A 310 9.76 3.94 10.59
C LEU A 310 10.54 3.99 9.29
N LEU A 311 11.33 2.95 9.04
CA LEU A 311 11.99 2.77 7.76
C LEU A 311 10.95 2.47 6.68
N GLU A 312 11.10 3.03 5.49
CA GLU A 312 10.35 2.61 4.31
C GLU A 312 11.02 1.39 3.70
N ARG A 313 10.24 0.33 3.45
CA ARG A 313 10.79 -0.87 2.82
C ARG A 313 11.26 -0.52 1.41
N PRO A 314 12.55 -0.69 1.10
CA PRO A 314 13.09 -0.40 -0.21
C PRO A 314 12.43 -1.31 -1.21
N SER A 315 12.09 -0.72 -2.32
CA SER A 315 11.66 -1.45 -3.48
C SER A 315 12.01 -0.51 -4.61
N ASP A 316 12.82 -0.90 -5.57
CA ASP A 316 12.92 -0.15 -6.82
C ASP A 316 11.74 -0.49 -7.72
N PHE A 317 11.16 -1.68 -7.52
CA PHE A 317 9.96 -2.16 -8.18
C PHE A 317 9.39 -3.40 -7.46
N GLY A 318 8.06 -3.54 -7.52
CA GLY A 318 7.33 -4.72 -7.07
C GLY A 318 6.84 -5.56 -8.25
N PHE A 319 6.92 -6.88 -8.13
CA PHE A 319 6.56 -7.83 -9.17
C PHE A 319 5.47 -8.80 -8.68
N PRO A 320 4.18 -8.51 -8.98
CA PRO A 320 3.08 -9.38 -8.60
C PRO A 320 3.02 -10.61 -9.52
N PHE A 321 3.47 -11.76 -9.01
CA PHE A 321 3.63 -13.02 -9.75
C PHE A 321 2.37 -13.43 -10.53
N ALA A 322 1.20 -13.43 -9.88
CA ALA A 322 -0.04 -13.90 -10.48
C ALA A 322 -0.44 -13.11 -11.74
N SER A 323 -0.09 -11.82 -11.79
CA SER A 323 -0.36 -10.97 -12.96
C SER A 323 0.48 -11.35 -14.19
N LYS A 324 1.60 -12.06 -13.96
CA LYS A 324 2.62 -12.37 -14.98
C LYS A 324 2.57 -13.80 -15.49
N LEU A 325 1.91 -14.70 -14.77
CA LEU A 325 1.70 -16.09 -15.19
C LEU A 325 1.18 -16.22 -16.62
N LYS A 326 0.11 -15.50 -16.97
CA LYS A 326 -0.50 -15.58 -18.31
C LYS A 326 0.38 -14.95 -19.40
N GLU A 327 1.03 -13.83 -19.10
CA GLU A 327 1.99 -13.16 -20.00
C GLU A 327 3.18 -14.08 -20.35
N ALA A 328 3.61 -14.87 -19.36
CA ALA A 328 4.68 -15.82 -19.50
C ALA A 328 4.24 -17.22 -19.96
N SER A 329 2.95 -17.46 -20.22
CA SER A 329 2.43 -18.80 -20.53
C SER A 329 2.78 -19.86 -19.46
N TYR A 330 2.91 -19.44 -18.20
CA TYR A 330 3.36 -20.26 -17.06
C TYR A 330 4.80 -20.79 -17.18
N ASP A 331 5.66 -20.16 -17.98
CA ASP A 331 7.09 -20.48 -18.06
C ASP A 331 7.85 -19.69 -16.98
N GLY A 332 8.39 -20.37 -15.98
CA GLY A 332 9.05 -19.71 -14.86
C GLY A 332 10.33 -18.94 -15.23
N GLU A 333 11.09 -19.42 -16.21
CA GLU A 333 12.29 -18.72 -16.69
C GLU A 333 11.90 -17.41 -17.38
N LYS A 334 10.85 -17.43 -18.19
CA LYS A 334 10.30 -16.22 -18.80
C LYS A 334 9.74 -15.25 -17.75
N ILE A 335 9.12 -15.74 -16.67
CA ILE A 335 8.69 -14.86 -15.56
C ILE A 335 9.89 -14.16 -14.93
N ALA A 336 10.99 -14.88 -14.65
CA ALA A 336 12.21 -14.30 -14.11
C ALA A 336 12.83 -13.26 -15.08
N GLU A 337 12.78 -13.49 -16.39
CA GLU A 337 13.21 -12.47 -17.36
C GLU A 337 12.36 -11.20 -17.29
N ILE A 338 11.04 -11.32 -17.19
CA ILE A 338 10.14 -10.16 -17.09
C ILE A 338 10.45 -9.41 -15.78
N PHE A 339 10.74 -10.12 -14.68
CA PHE A 339 11.16 -9.53 -13.42
C PHE A 339 12.40 -8.63 -13.61
N PHE A 340 13.50 -9.17 -14.16
CA PHE A 340 14.72 -8.37 -14.37
C PHE A 340 14.56 -7.27 -15.42
N LYS A 341 13.72 -7.47 -16.45
CA LYS A 341 13.40 -6.42 -17.44
C LYS A 341 12.57 -5.28 -16.85
N SER A 342 11.87 -5.52 -15.73
CA SER A 342 11.12 -4.50 -15.00
C SER A 342 12.00 -3.64 -14.10
N ALA A 343 13.25 -4.07 -13.87
CA ALA A 343 14.20 -3.31 -13.07
C ALA A 343 14.52 -1.97 -13.77
N PRO A 344 14.47 -0.85 -13.04
CA PRO A 344 14.79 0.43 -13.64
C PRO A 344 16.30 0.53 -13.89
N SER A 345 16.70 1.25 -14.94
CA SER A 345 18.10 1.38 -15.35
C SER A 345 18.68 2.76 -15.01
N GLY A 346 20.01 2.87 -15.01
CA GLY A 346 20.71 4.15 -14.83
C GLY A 346 21.10 4.49 -13.38
N TYR A 347 20.93 3.56 -12.44
CA TYR A 347 21.39 3.74 -11.06
C TYR A 347 22.82 3.20 -10.86
N GLU A 348 23.62 3.95 -10.11
CA GLU A 348 24.99 3.56 -9.72
C GLU A 348 25.01 2.80 -8.37
N ARG A 349 23.94 2.08 -8.02
CA ARG A 349 23.82 1.29 -6.78
C ARG A 349 23.07 -0.04 -7.02
N PRO A 350 23.18 -1.01 -6.10
CA PRO A 350 22.36 -2.22 -6.11
C PRO A 350 20.88 -1.89 -6.11
N LEU A 351 20.09 -2.68 -6.84
CA LEU A 351 18.64 -2.53 -6.91
C LEU A 351 17.94 -3.47 -5.93
N PHE A 352 16.76 -3.08 -5.45
CA PHE A 352 15.90 -3.87 -4.57
C PHE A 352 14.64 -4.30 -5.33
N GLY A 353 14.50 -5.57 -5.69
CA GLY A 353 13.34 -6.10 -6.38
C GLY A 353 12.49 -6.99 -5.48
N GLY A 354 11.19 -6.71 -5.41
CA GLY A 354 10.24 -7.53 -4.64
C GLY A 354 9.45 -8.48 -5.51
N ILE A 355 9.49 -9.77 -5.22
CA ILE A 355 8.57 -10.76 -5.81
C ILE A 355 7.44 -10.99 -4.83
N LEU A 356 6.21 -10.66 -5.26
CA LEU A 356 5.03 -10.66 -4.42
C LEU A 356 4.08 -11.79 -4.86
N VAL A 357 3.73 -12.65 -3.92
CA VAL A 357 2.69 -13.68 -4.08
C VAL A 357 1.67 -13.55 -2.95
N HIS A 358 0.45 -13.98 -3.23
CA HIS A 358 -0.55 -14.29 -2.22
C HIS A 358 -0.70 -15.81 -2.10
N ASP A 359 -1.02 -16.30 -0.91
CA ASP A 359 -1.40 -17.70 -0.69
C ASP A 359 -2.50 -18.15 -1.68
N TYR A 360 -3.56 -17.36 -1.82
CA TYR A 360 -4.66 -17.66 -2.72
C TYR A 360 -4.29 -17.63 -4.21
N ASP A 361 -3.14 -17.06 -4.61
CA ASP A 361 -2.72 -17.06 -6.02
C ASP A 361 -2.54 -18.48 -6.56
N PHE A 362 -2.36 -19.47 -5.68
CA PHE A 362 -2.15 -20.85 -6.06
C PHE A 362 -3.44 -21.65 -6.18
N PHE A 363 -4.52 -21.26 -5.49
CA PHE A 363 -5.77 -22.04 -5.44
C PHE A 363 -7.05 -21.27 -5.80
N LYS A 364 -7.05 -19.93 -5.88
CA LYS A 364 -8.21 -19.10 -6.25
C LYS A 364 -7.95 -18.16 -7.42
N LYS A 365 -8.99 -17.98 -8.24
CA LYS A 365 -9.02 -17.04 -9.38
C LYS A 365 -9.18 -15.58 -8.97
N SER A 366 -9.73 -15.31 -7.79
CA SER A 366 -9.96 -13.96 -7.31
C SER A 366 -10.02 -13.89 -5.79
N TRP A 367 -9.34 -12.89 -5.22
CA TRP A 367 -9.38 -12.53 -3.80
C TRP A 367 -10.67 -11.82 -3.38
N LEU A 368 -11.18 -10.89 -4.21
CA LEU A 368 -12.31 -10.00 -3.89
C LEU A 368 -13.67 -10.72 -3.81
N ARG A 369 -13.70 -12.05 -3.91
CA ARG A 369 -14.92 -12.83 -4.15
C ARG A 369 -14.99 -14.05 -3.23
N THR A 370 -15.06 -13.80 -1.93
CA THR A 370 -15.51 -14.77 -0.92
C THR A 370 -16.99 -15.09 -1.11
N PRO A 371 -17.55 -16.05 -0.34
CA PRO A 371 -17.96 -17.42 -0.71
C PRO A 371 -19.08 -17.53 -1.78
N LEU A 372 -19.50 -16.42 -2.38
CA LEU A 372 -20.67 -16.29 -3.24
C LEU A 372 -20.53 -16.95 -4.62
N MET A 373 -19.32 -17.33 -5.05
CA MET A 373 -19.07 -17.84 -6.40
C MET A 373 -18.89 -19.37 -6.49
N GLY A 374 -19.06 -20.10 -5.39
CA GLY A 374 -18.97 -21.57 -5.39
C GLY A 374 -17.62 -22.11 -5.89
N GLU A 375 -17.60 -23.38 -6.28
CA GLU A 375 -16.39 -24.12 -6.71
C GLU A 375 -15.69 -23.50 -7.93
N GLU A 376 -16.39 -22.72 -8.76
CA GLU A 376 -15.83 -22.12 -9.97
C GLU A 376 -14.71 -21.10 -9.71
N ASN A 377 -14.64 -20.56 -8.49
CA ASN A 377 -13.59 -19.62 -8.09
C ASN A 377 -12.24 -20.31 -7.84
N TYR A 378 -12.20 -21.63 -7.75
CA TYR A 378 -10.96 -22.38 -7.49
C TYR A 378 -10.29 -22.82 -8.80
N TYR A 379 -8.97 -22.95 -8.75
CA TYR A 379 -8.21 -23.58 -9.82
C TYR A 379 -8.37 -25.10 -9.76
N THR A 380 -8.29 -25.75 -10.93
CA THR A 380 -8.20 -27.22 -10.95
C THR A 380 -6.85 -27.67 -10.38
N GLU A 381 -6.74 -28.93 -9.96
CA GLU A 381 -5.46 -29.48 -9.46
C GLU A 381 -4.32 -29.33 -10.48
N GLU A 382 -4.61 -29.54 -11.77
CA GLU A 382 -3.65 -29.33 -12.85
C GLU A 382 -3.18 -27.87 -12.94
N GLU A 383 -4.12 -26.91 -12.80
CA GLU A 383 -3.78 -25.48 -12.81
C GLU A 383 -2.97 -25.08 -11.57
N ARG A 384 -3.29 -25.63 -10.39
CA ARG A 384 -2.53 -25.44 -9.15
C ARG A 384 -1.09 -25.93 -9.33
N GLU A 385 -0.93 -27.16 -9.81
CA GLU A 385 0.39 -27.75 -10.04
C GLU A 385 1.23 -26.93 -11.01
N ARG A 386 0.62 -26.50 -12.13
CA ARG A 386 1.28 -25.66 -13.12
C ARG A 386 1.74 -24.32 -12.53
N ARG A 387 1.00 -23.75 -11.57
CA ARG A 387 1.39 -22.50 -10.88
C ARG A 387 2.58 -22.71 -9.96
N PHE A 388 2.60 -23.79 -9.19
CA PHE A 388 3.74 -24.13 -8.33
C PHE A 388 4.98 -24.43 -9.15
N GLN A 389 4.86 -25.19 -10.24
CA GLN A 389 5.98 -25.45 -11.15
C GLN A 389 6.55 -24.14 -11.72
N ALA A 390 5.69 -23.26 -12.24
CA ALA A 390 6.11 -21.96 -12.76
C ALA A 390 6.79 -21.09 -11.69
N TYR A 391 6.29 -21.13 -10.46
CA TYR A 391 6.89 -20.40 -9.33
C TYR A 391 8.27 -20.96 -8.96
N GLU A 392 8.39 -22.28 -8.85
CA GLU A 392 9.65 -22.95 -8.54
C GLU A 392 10.71 -22.69 -9.62
N GLU A 393 10.33 -22.82 -10.89
CA GLU A 393 11.19 -22.51 -12.03
C GLU A 393 11.66 -21.05 -12.01
N MET A 394 10.76 -20.11 -11.68
CA MET A 394 11.10 -18.70 -11.51
C MET A 394 12.08 -18.49 -10.35
N VAL A 395 11.84 -19.08 -9.17
CA VAL A 395 12.76 -19.00 -8.01
C VAL A 395 14.15 -19.47 -8.41
N ARG A 396 14.25 -20.66 -9.03
CA ARG A 396 15.51 -21.21 -9.55
C ARG A 396 16.18 -20.26 -10.54
N ALA A 397 15.43 -19.71 -11.49
CA ALA A 397 15.96 -18.81 -12.52
C ALA A 397 16.50 -17.50 -11.91
N VAL A 398 15.76 -16.90 -10.97
CA VAL A 398 16.19 -15.69 -10.23
C VAL A 398 17.50 -15.95 -9.49
N LEU A 399 17.60 -17.06 -8.76
CA LEU A 399 18.79 -17.42 -7.98
C LEU A 399 20.01 -17.75 -8.84
N SER A 400 19.81 -18.22 -10.07
CA SER A 400 20.92 -18.53 -10.99
C SER A 400 21.52 -17.29 -11.66
N ARG A 401 20.92 -16.11 -11.47
CA ARG A 401 21.39 -14.86 -12.04
C ARG A 401 22.58 -14.34 -11.23
N ALA A 402 23.72 -14.13 -11.90
CA ALA A 402 24.90 -13.53 -11.29
C ALA A 402 24.59 -12.15 -10.69
N GLY A 403 25.14 -11.87 -9.51
CA GLY A 403 24.94 -10.61 -8.80
C GLY A 403 23.60 -10.47 -8.09
N VAL A 404 22.81 -11.55 -7.94
CA VAL A 404 21.60 -11.57 -7.11
C VAL A 404 21.94 -12.05 -5.69
N LYS A 405 21.39 -11.37 -4.70
CA LYS A 405 21.35 -11.80 -3.30
C LYS A 405 19.91 -11.75 -2.80
N VAL A 406 19.49 -12.82 -2.14
CA VAL A 406 18.20 -12.85 -1.47
C VAL A 406 18.33 -12.23 -0.08
N ILE A 407 17.36 -11.39 0.28
CA ILE A 407 17.24 -10.76 1.60
C ILE A 407 15.80 -10.80 2.10
N THR A 408 15.66 -10.62 3.40
CA THR A 408 14.39 -10.42 4.12
C THR A 408 14.28 -9.00 4.64
N GLY A 409 13.13 -8.68 5.24
CA GLY A 409 12.94 -7.44 5.98
C GLY A 409 13.94 -7.22 7.11
N GLU A 410 14.32 -8.27 7.82
CA GLU A 410 15.29 -8.20 8.91
C GLU A 410 16.69 -7.85 8.40
N ASP A 411 17.13 -8.52 7.33
CA ASP A 411 18.42 -8.24 6.69
C ASP A 411 18.50 -6.76 6.28
N PHE A 412 17.39 -6.19 5.82
CA PHE A 412 17.35 -4.78 5.45
C PHE A 412 17.44 -3.84 6.66
N VAL A 413 16.77 -4.16 7.77
CA VAL A 413 16.93 -3.39 9.01
C VAL A 413 18.39 -3.43 9.49
N GLU A 414 19.05 -4.58 9.43
CA GLU A 414 20.47 -4.69 9.76
C GLU A 414 21.36 -3.86 8.83
N MET A 415 21.06 -3.86 7.52
CA MET A 415 21.75 -3.01 6.55
C MET A 415 21.59 -1.52 6.90
N TYR A 416 20.39 -1.10 7.29
CA TYR A 416 20.12 0.27 7.71
C TYR A 416 20.81 0.65 9.02
N GLU A 417 20.84 -0.24 10.01
CA GLU A 417 21.55 -0.01 11.27
C GLU A 417 23.07 0.13 11.06
N LYS A 418 23.64 -0.69 10.17
CA LYS A 418 25.05 -0.55 9.74
C LYS A 418 25.29 0.77 9.03
N TYR A 419 24.35 1.20 8.19
CA TYR A 419 24.39 2.50 7.52
C TYR A 419 24.40 3.66 8.53
N LEU A 420 23.50 3.65 9.54
CA LEU A 420 23.47 4.66 10.59
C LEU A 420 24.78 4.68 11.40
N ALA A 421 25.26 3.52 11.83
CA ALA A 421 26.50 3.41 12.59
C ALA A 421 27.72 3.97 11.83
N ALA A 422 27.71 3.91 10.50
CA ALA A 422 28.76 4.43 9.64
C ALA A 422 28.65 5.93 9.36
N THR A 423 27.45 6.52 9.46
CA THR A 423 27.18 7.90 9.06
C THR A 423 27.10 8.90 10.22
N GLY A 424 27.01 8.42 11.47
CA GLY A 424 26.99 9.24 12.68
C GLY A 424 25.60 9.78 12.97
#